data_AF-A0A953B1J1-F1
#
_entry.id   AF-A0A953B1J1-F1
#
_cell.length_a   1.000
_cell.length_b   1.000
_cell.length_c   1.000
_cell.angle_alpha   90.00
_cell.angle_beta   90.00
_cell.angle_gamma   90.00
#
_symmetry.space_group_name_H-M   'P 1'
#
loop_
_entity.id
_entity.type
_entity.pdbx_description
1 polymer ?
#
loop_
_entity_poly.entity_id
_entity_poly.type
_entity_poly.pdbx_seq_one_letter_code
_entity_poly.pdbx_strand_id
1 'polypeptide(L)'
;METLIGKGYKVAIYDEEVALARLVGANKRYIEETIPHISSLMVASPQDVIHGSDVVVVTKRTERICDAILANHNSAMIIDLVGLNSAARQNCANYQGICW
;
A
#
# COMPACT_ATOMS: atom_id res chain seq x y z
N MET A 1 4.95 -9.44 -4.01
CA MET A 1 5.72 -8.21 -4.34
C MET A 1 6.85 -8.53 -5.32
N GLU A 2 7.82 -9.37 -4.95
CA GLU A 2 8.99 -9.69 -5.78
C GLU A 2 8.62 -10.20 -7.18
N THR A 3 7.55 -10.98 -7.30
CA THR A 3 7.01 -11.41 -8.60
C THR A 3 6.59 -10.24 -9.50
N LEU A 4 6.04 -9.16 -8.94
CA LEU A 4 5.67 -7.96 -9.71
C LEU A 4 6.92 -7.23 -10.22
N ILE A 5 7.93 -7.11 -9.35
CA ILE A 5 9.22 -6.51 -9.71
C ILE A 5 9.91 -7.34 -10.79
N GLY A 6 9.95 -8.67 -10.64
CA GLY A 6 10.51 -9.60 -11.62
C GLY A 6 9.79 -9.60 -12.96
N LYS A 7 8.53 -9.17 -13.01
CA LYS A 7 7.76 -8.95 -14.25
C LYS A 7 7.92 -7.55 -14.84
N GLY A 8 8.72 -6.67 -14.21
CA GLY A 8 9.01 -5.31 -14.70
C GLY A 8 8.01 -4.25 -14.28
N TYR A 9 7.11 -4.53 -13.33
CA TYR A 9 6.20 -3.51 -12.81
C TYR A 9 6.93 -2.54 -11.89
N LYS A 10 6.55 -1.25 -11.96
CA LYS A 10 6.91 -0.26 -10.95
C LYS A 10 6.08 -0.49 -9.70
N VAL A 11 6.72 -0.57 -8.54
CA VAL A 11 6.06 -0.88 -7.28
C VAL A 11 6.37 0.22 -6.27
N ALA A 12 5.33 0.69 -5.58
CA ALA A 12 5.43 1.56 -4.42
C ALA A 12 4.73 0.89 -3.23
N ILE A 13 5.25 1.07 -2.01
CA ILE A 13 4.74 0.43 -0.80
C ILE A 13 4.56 1.45 0.30
N TYR A 14 3.40 1.41 0.92
CA TYR A 14 3.15 2.06 2.20
C TYR A 14 2.94 1.00 3.27
N ASP A 15 3.66 1.14 4.38
CA ASP A 15 3.50 0.34 5.59
C ASP A 15 3.90 1.23 6.78
N GLU A 16 2.97 1.45 7.70
CA GLU A 16 3.12 2.44 8.77
C GLU A 16 4.18 2.00 9.78
N GLU A 17 4.20 0.71 10.11
CA GLU A 17 5.15 0.12 11.04
C GLU A 17 6.57 0.13 10.47
N VAL A 18 6.73 -0.15 9.18
CA VAL A 18 8.03 -0.05 8.48
C VAL A 18 8.48 1.41 8.36
N ALA A 19 7.57 2.33 8.03
CA ALA A 19 7.89 3.76 7.95
C ALA A 19 8.38 4.31 9.31
N LEU A 20 7.71 3.93 10.41
CA LEU A 20 8.13 4.28 11.76
C LEU A 20 9.48 3.67 12.13
N ALA A 21 9.69 2.40 11.79
CA ALA A 21 10.94 1.71 12.06
C ALA A 21 12.16 2.35 11.35
N ARG A 22 11.97 3.01 10.20
CA ARG A 22 13.05 3.78 9.53
C ARG A 22 13.49 5.04 10.29
N LEU A 23 12.68 5.55 11.23
CA LEU A 23 13.02 6.76 12.00
C LEU A 23 13.95 6.46 13.19
N VAL A 24 14.07 5.19 13.60
CA VAL A 24 14.88 4.77 14.76
C VAL A 24 16.16 4.12 14.27
N GLY A 25 17.32 4.67 14.65
CA GLY A 25 18.62 4.34 14.04
C GLY A 25 18.99 2.85 13.97
N ALA A 26 18.70 2.07 15.02
CA ALA A 26 18.97 0.62 15.01
C ALA A 26 18.02 -0.14 14.06
N ASN A 27 16.74 0.25 14.03
CA ASN A 27 15.72 -0.37 13.18
C ASN A 27 15.90 0.02 11.72
N LYS A 28 16.32 1.26 11.44
CA LYS A 28 16.66 1.72 10.09
C LYS A 28 17.79 0.88 9.50
N ARG A 29 18.90 0.70 10.24
CA ARG A 29 20.04 -0.12 9.79
C ARG A 29 19.63 -1.57 9.57
N TYR A 30 18.85 -2.14 10.49
CA TYR A 30 18.33 -3.49 10.32
C TYR A 30 17.48 -3.64 9.06
N ILE A 31 16.59 -2.69 8.76
CA ILE A 31 15.75 -2.71 7.55
C ILE A 31 16.60 -2.55 6.28
N GLU A 32 17.56 -1.63 6.29
CA GLU A 32 18.48 -1.39 5.15
C GLU A 32 19.36 -2.61 4.86
N GLU A 33 19.81 -3.34 5.89
CA GLU A 33 20.64 -4.54 5.75
C GLU A 33 19.82 -5.80 5.42
N THR A 34 18.64 -5.95 6.02
CA THR A 34 17.82 -7.17 5.89
C THR A 34 16.95 -7.15 4.63
N ILE A 35 16.42 -5.97 4.26
CA ILE A 35 15.49 -5.84 3.14
C ILE A 35 15.80 -4.60 2.27
N PRO A 36 17.03 -4.49 1.74
CA PRO A 36 17.49 -3.30 1.01
C PRO A 36 16.60 -2.95 -0.18
N HIS A 37 16.13 -3.96 -0.90
CA HIS A 37 15.30 -3.80 -2.09
C HIS A 37 13.89 -3.26 -1.80
N ILE A 38 13.36 -3.40 -0.58
CA ILE A 38 12.06 -2.81 -0.20
C ILE A 38 12.24 -1.34 0.18
N SER A 39 13.36 -0.97 0.80
CA SER A 39 13.58 0.39 1.31
C SER A 39 13.44 1.51 0.26
N SER A 40 13.80 1.22 -1.00
CA SER A 40 13.70 2.13 -2.14
C SER A 40 12.30 2.24 -2.72
N LEU A 41 11.42 1.30 -2.37
CA LEU A 41 10.03 1.22 -2.86
C LEU A 41 9.04 1.81 -1.85
N MET A 42 9.50 2.08 -0.61
CA MET A 42 8.70 2.65 0.46
C MET A 42 8.38 4.13 0.21
N VAL A 43 7.10 4.49 0.33
CA VAL A 43 6.61 5.88 0.29
C VAL A 43 6.09 6.32 1.66
N ALA A 44 5.87 7.63 1.84
CA ALA A 44 5.60 8.21 3.15
C ALA A 44 4.14 8.08 3.59
N SER A 45 3.20 7.98 2.64
CA SER A 45 1.77 7.95 2.93
C SER A 45 1.01 6.99 2.00
N PRO A 46 -0.18 6.50 2.39
CA PRO A 46 -1.01 5.70 1.50
C PRO A 46 -1.55 6.54 0.32
N GLN A 47 -1.68 7.85 0.47
CA GLN A 47 -2.06 8.77 -0.61
C GLN A 47 -1.01 8.77 -1.73
N ASP A 48 0.27 8.74 -1.39
CA ASP A 48 1.36 8.68 -2.37
C ASP A 48 1.28 7.41 -3.22
N VAL A 49 0.91 6.28 -2.60
CA VAL A 49 0.67 5.02 -3.32
C VAL A 49 -0.52 5.17 -4.27
N ILE A 50 -1.64 5.72 -3.77
CA ILE A 50 -2.89 5.81 -4.55
C ILE A 50 -2.74 6.75 -5.74
N HIS A 51 -2.10 7.91 -5.59
CA HIS A 51 -1.92 8.87 -6.68
C HIS A 51 -0.84 8.44 -7.68
N GLY A 52 0.13 7.65 -7.25
CA GLY A 52 1.25 7.20 -8.09
C GLY A 52 1.02 5.87 -8.82
N SER A 53 -0.12 5.22 -8.65
CA SER A 53 -0.36 3.85 -9.13
C SER A 53 -1.62 3.73 -9.97
N ASP A 54 -1.55 2.93 -11.03
CA ASP A 54 -2.76 2.54 -11.80
C ASP A 54 -3.61 1.52 -11.00
N VAL A 55 -2.94 0.67 -10.21
CA VAL A 55 -3.54 -0.39 -9.41
C VAL A 55 -2.94 -0.38 -8.00
N VAL A 56 -3.81 -0.39 -6.98
CA VAL A 56 -3.44 -0.44 -5.57
C VAL A 56 -3.92 -1.76 -4.98
N VAL A 57 -3.00 -2.53 -4.40
CA VAL A 57 -3.33 -3.77 -3.69
C VAL A 57 -3.29 -3.52 -2.19
N VAL A 58 -4.40 -3.79 -1.52
CA VAL A 58 -4.57 -3.59 -0.08
C VAL A 58 -4.36 -4.91 0.64
N THR A 59 -3.31 -4.97 1.47
CA THR A 59 -2.90 -6.18 2.21
C THR A 59 -3.01 -6.06 3.72
N LYS A 60 -3.30 -4.86 4.24
CA LYS A 60 -3.47 -4.56 5.66
C LYS A 60 -4.70 -3.69 5.86
N ARG A 61 -5.38 -3.89 7.00
CA ARG A 61 -6.52 -3.07 7.41
C ARG A 61 -6.09 -2.11 8.51
N THR A 62 -6.00 -0.83 8.19
CA THR A 62 -5.81 0.26 9.16
C THR A 62 -6.76 1.40 8.83
N GLU A 63 -7.14 2.21 9.82
CA GLU A 63 -8.01 3.38 9.61
C GLU A 63 -7.42 4.33 8.57
N ARG A 64 -6.13 4.61 8.67
CA ARG A 64 -5.43 5.49 7.73
C ARG A 64 -5.48 5.01 6.27
N ILE A 65 -5.42 3.69 6.04
CA ILE A 65 -5.56 3.11 4.69
C ILE A 65 -7.01 3.23 4.22
N CYS A 66 -7.98 2.90 5.07
CA CYS A 66 -9.41 3.04 4.76
C CYS A 66 -9.77 4.47 4.36
N ASP A 67 -9.36 5.45 5.17
CA ASP A 67 -9.65 6.86 4.95
C ASP A 67 -9.01 7.37 3.66
N ALA A 68 -7.77 6.97 3.38
CA ALA A 68 -7.08 7.33 2.14
C ALA A 68 -7.79 6.78 0.90
N ILE A 69 -8.28 5.55 0.95
CA ILE A 69 -9.03 4.94 -0.15
C ILE A 69 -10.37 5.65 -0.35
N LEU A 70 -11.13 5.91 0.72
CA LEU A 70 -12.41 6.61 0.65
C LEU A 70 -12.26 8.02 0.06
N ALA A 71 -11.25 8.76 0.49
CA ALA A 71 -10.96 10.10 0.02
C ALA A 71 -10.48 10.15 -1.45
N ASN A 72 -9.92 9.06 -1.98
CA ASN A 72 -9.28 8.99 -3.30
C ASN A 72 -9.84 7.88 -4.19
N HIS A 73 -11.10 7.52 -3.98
CA HIS A 73 -11.70 6.33 -4.58
C HIS A 73 -11.60 6.29 -6.11
N ASN A 74 -11.60 7.42 -6.80
CA ASN A 74 -11.55 7.45 -8.27
C ASN A 74 -10.14 7.53 -8.89
N SER A 75 -9.08 7.47 -8.07
CA SER A 75 -7.72 7.72 -8.56
C SER A 75 -7.01 6.48 -9.12
N ALA A 76 -7.34 5.28 -8.63
CA ALA A 76 -6.67 4.03 -9.01
C ALA A 76 -7.59 2.82 -8.82
N MET A 77 -7.37 1.74 -9.55
CA MET A 77 -8.09 0.48 -9.31
C MET A 77 -7.68 -0.10 -7.95
N ILE A 78 -8.64 -0.39 -7.08
CA ILE A 78 -8.38 -0.94 -5.75
C ILE A 78 -8.64 -2.45 -5.76
N ILE A 79 -7.62 -3.22 -5.41
CA ILE A 79 -7.69 -4.67 -5.17
C ILE A 79 -7.57 -4.92 -3.67
N ASP A 80 -8.67 -5.34 -3.03
CA ASP A 80 -8.74 -5.58 -1.60
C ASP A 80 -8.59 -7.06 -1.23
N LEU A 81 -7.51 -7.38 -0.52
CA LEU A 81 -7.22 -8.74 -0.06
C LEU A 81 -7.61 -8.98 1.41
N VAL A 82 -8.08 -7.96 2.12
CA VAL A 82 -8.34 -8.00 3.57
C VAL A 82 -9.79 -7.73 3.95
N GLY A 83 -10.65 -7.38 2.99
CA GLY A 83 -12.07 -7.16 3.18
C GLY A 83 -12.36 -5.84 3.88
N LEU A 84 -11.86 -4.71 3.37
CA LEU A 84 -12.16 -3.39 3.93
C LEU A 84 -13.68 -3.17 4.02
N ASN A 85 -14.11 -2.38 5.01
CA ASN A 85 -15.53 -2.20 5.33
C ASN A 85 -16.39 -1.75 4.12
N SER A 86 -17.69 -2.00 4.21
CA SER A 86 -18.69 -1.80 3.15
C SER A 86 -18.71 -0.39 2.55
N ALA A 87 -18.32 0.65 3.30
CA ALA A 87 -18.30 2.03 2.81
C ALA A 87 -17.34 2.22 1.64
N ALA A 88 -16.18 1.57 1.63
CA ALA A 88 -15.26 1.63 0.49
C ALA A 88 -15.87 0.90 -0.71
N ARG A 89 -16.38 -0.31 -0.50
CA ARG A 89 -17.03 -1.11 -1.54
C ARG A 89 -18.22 -0.41 -2.22
N GLN A 90 -19.05 0.30 -1.47
CA GLN A 90 -20.26 0.94 -2.02
C GLN A 90 -19.97 2.24 -2.77
N ASN A 91 -18.90 2.95 -2.40
CA ASN A 91 -18.59 4.28 -2.95
C ASN A 91 -17.47 4.27 -4.00
N CYS A 92 -16.75 3.16 -4.16
CA CYS A 92 -15.65 3.06 -5.12
C CYS A 92 -16.06 2.17 -6.30
N ALA A 93 -16.31 2.76 -7.48
CA ALA A 93 -16.71 2.00 -8.68
C ALA A 93 -15.61 1.06 -9.23
N ASN A 94 -14.36 1.39 -8.92
CA ASN A 94 -13.12 0.73 -9.31
C ASN A 94 -12.54 -0.15 -8.19
N TYR A 95 -13.41 -0.70 -7.34
CA TYR A 95 -13.04 -1.54 -6.20
C TYR A 95 -13.39 -3.01 -6.44
N GLN A 96 -12.40 -3.87 -6.25
CA GLN A 96 -12.52 -5.31 -6.39
C GLN A 96 -11.89 -5.97 -5.18
N GLY A 97 -12.60 -6.80 -4.41
CA GLY A 97 -11.95 -7.62 -3.39
C GLY A 97 -11.20 -8.81 -4.02
N ILE A 98 -10.89 -9.87 -3.26
CA ILE A 98 -10.54 -11.19 -3.85
C ILE A 98 -11.53 -12.33 -3.55
N CYS A 99 -12.23 -12.28 -2.40
CA CYS A 99 -13.13 -13.36 -1.95
C CYS A 99 -14.38 -12.80 -1.25
N TRP A 100 -15.36 -12.27 -1.99
CA TRP A 100 -16.65 -11.83 -1.46
C TRP A 100 -17.82 -12.62 -2.04
#